data_AF-A0A7S1Y8X2-F1
#
_entry.id   AF-A0A7S1Y8X2-F1
#
_cell.length_a   1.000
_cell.length_b   1.000
_cell.length_c   1.000
_cell.angle_alpha   90.00
_cell.angle_beta   90.00
_cell.angle_gamma   90.00
#
_symmetry.space_group_name_H-M   'P 1'
#
loop_
_entity.id
_entity.type
_entity.pdbx_description
1 polymer ?
#
loop_
_entity_poly.entity_id
_entity_poly.type
_entity_poly.pdbx_seq_one_letter_code
_entity_poly.pdbx_strand_id
1 'polypeptide(L)'
;QQPTAAVPNPYENSIKTINTIKTVEEFWGTYNYLMRPNDLPTTTDYHFFRQGIKPTWEDASNAKGGKWILRLRKGLASRYWEEAMLALIGGQYSGVPEGEICGVVISIRYNEDILGIWNKTNDLDMTTRIRDAVRKVLQLPPQATMEYKPHQTALADKSSFRNATSMHAWKSSGKPNNAMLERAQSHGGEVRRGSTWGERDHGKPKSSRDSDRAWR
;
A
#
# COMPACT_ATOMS: atom_id res chain seq x y z
N GLN A 1 34.93 14.42 -4.65
CA GLN A 1 34.00 13.27 -4.49
C GLN A 1 32.98 13.37 -5.61
N GLN A 2 32.92 12.38 -6.50
CA GLN A 2 31.84 12.27 -7.49
C GLN A 2 30.51 12.01 -6.76
N PRO A 3 29.38 12.59 -7.21
CA PRO A 3 28.09 12.23 -6.65
C PRO A 3 27.81 10.76 -6.99
N THR A 4 27.61 9.95 -5.95
CA THR A 4 27.19 8.55 -6.10
C THR A 4 25.87 8.52 -6.86
N ALA A 5 25.89 8.00 -8.08
CA ALA A 5 24.68 7.75 -8.86
C ALA A 5 23.72 6.91 -8.00
N ALA A 6 22.50 7.39 -7.80
CA ALA A 6 21.48 6.66 -7.07
C ALA A 6 21.31 5.27 -7.70
N VAL A 7 21.39 4.22 -6.89
CA VAL A 7 21.17 2.84 -7.34
C VAL A 7 19.76 2.78 -7.94
N PRO A 8 19.58 2.39 -9.22
CA PRO A 8 18.28 2.40 -9.87
C PRO A 8 17.31 1.45 -9.16
N ASN A 9 16.13 1.92 -8.78
CA ASN A 9 15.09 1.07 -8.20
C ASN A 9 14.53 0.15 -9.31
N PRO A 10 14.68 -1.19 -9.23
CA PRO A 10 14.20 -2.12 -10.26
C PRO A 10 12.71 -2.00 -10.57
N TYR A 11 11.90 -1.56 -9.59
CA TYR A 11 10.48 -1.33 -9.77
C TYR A 11 10.18 -0.14 -10.68
N GLU A 12 10.93 0.97 -10.55
CA GLU A 12 10.74 2.14 -11.42
C GLU A 12 10.99 1.80 -12.89
N ASN A 13 11.97 0.93 -13.16
CA ASN A 13 12.28 0.47 -14.51
C ASN A 13 11.18 -0.42 -15.13
N SER A 14 10.34 -1.05 -14.30
CA SER A 14 9.20 -1.84 -14.80
C SER A 14 7.97 -1.01 -15.13
N ILE A 15 7.94 0.27 -14.71
CA ILE A 15 6.83 1.18 -14.99
C ILE A 15 7.08 1.90 -16.31
N LYS A 16 6.11 1.80 -17.23
CA LYS A 16 6.15 2.50 -18.52
C LYS A 16 4.96 3.46 -18.62
N THR A 17 5.23 4.73 -18.89
CA THR A 17 4.18 5.71 -19.14
C THR A 17 3.52 5.44 -20.49
N ILE A 18 2.20 5.26 -20.50
CA ILE A 18 1.42 5.05 -21.72
C ILE A 18 1.03 6.40 -22.34
N ASN A 19 0.39 7.27 -21.55
CA ASN A 19 -0.02 8.59 -22.01
C ASN A 19 -0.16 9.58 -20.84
N THR A 20 -0.18 10.88 -21.13
CA THR A 20 -0.60 11.95 -20.21
C THR A 20 -1.88 12.57 -20.76
N ILE A 21 -2.92 12.63 -19.93
CA ILE A 21 -4.26 13.09 -20.32
C ILE A 21 -4.55 14.43 -19.64
N LYS A 22 -5.04 15.40 -20.42
CA LYS A 22 -5.41 16.75 -19.97
C LYS A 22 -6.87 17.09 -20.27
N THR A 23 -7.50 16.42 -21.24
CA THR A 23 -8.91 16.62 -21.59
C THR A 23 -9.72 15.32 -21.52
N VAL A 24 -11.05 15.46 -21.52
CA VAL A 24 -11.97 14.30 -21.53
C VAL A 24 -11.88 13.55 -22.86
N GLU A 25 -11.67 14.26 -23.97
CA GLU A 25 -11.48 13.69 -25.29
C GLU A 25 -10.18 12.87 -25.35
N GLU A 26 -9.08 13.36 -24.78
CA GLU A 26 -7.82 12.61 -24.66
C GLU A 26 -7.97 11.38 -23.76
N PHE A 27 -8.77 11.49 -22.69
CA PHE A 27 -9.10 10.35 -21.85
C PHE A 27 -9.75 9.24 -22.66
N TRP A 28 -10.85 9.53 -23.36
CA TRP A 28 -11.55 8.53 -24.17
C TRP A 28 -10.72 8.05 -25.37
N GLY A 29 -9.98 8.95 -26.00
CA GLY A 29 -9.04 8.63 -27.08
C GLY A 29 -7.92 7.69 -26.67
N THR A 30 -7.56 7.64 -25.38
CA THR A 30 -6.61 6.66 -24.84
C THR A 30 -7.32 5.41 -24.34
N TYR A 31 -8.32 5.60 -23.49
CA TYR A 31 -8.97 4.54 -22.72
C TYR A 31 -9.68 3.51 -23.60
N ASN A 32 -10.26 3.93 -24.73
CA ASN A 32 -10.94 3.04 -25.67
C ASN A 32 -10.02 2.02 -26.33
N TYR A 33 -8.70 2.26 -26.34
CA TYR A 33 -7.71 1.35 -26.93
C TYR A 33 -6.90 0.59 -25.88
N LEU A 34 -7.14 0.83 -24.58
CA LEU A 34 -6.53 0.03 -23.52
C LEU A 34 -7.24 -1.31 -23.40
N MET A 35 -6.45 -2.36 -23.18
CA MET A 35 -6.99 -3.65 -22.77
C MET A 35 -7.69 -3.49 -21.43
N ARG A 36 -8.91 -4.02 -21.30
CA ARG A 36 -9.67 -3.89 -20.06
C ARG A 36 -9.00 -4.72 -18.95
N PRO A 37 -9.06 -4.28 -17.68
CA PRO A 37 -8.41 -4.98 -16.57
C PRO A 37 -8.69 -6.48 -16.49
N ASN A 38 -9.94 -6.91 -16.75
CA ASN A 38 -10.31 -8.33 -16.75
C ASN A 38 -9.62 -9.16 -17.85
N ASP A 39 -9.18 -8.53 -18.94
CA ASP A 39 -8.56 -9.19 -20.10
C ASP A 39 -7.03 -9.15 -20.04
N LEU A 40 -6.46 -8.41 -19.07
CA LEU A 40 -5.02 -8.30 -18.90
C LEU A 40 -4.40 -9.63 -18.43
N PRO A 41 -3.15 -9.91 -18.82
CA PRO A 41 -2.37 -10.99 -18.23
C PRO A 41 -2.30 -10.88 -16.70
N THR A 42 -2.31 -12.02 -16.01
CA THR A 42 -2.13 -12.05 -14.56
C THR A 42 -0.77 -11.47 -14.17
N THR A 43 -0.72 -10.75 -13.04
CA THR A 43 0.47 -10.00 -12.59
C THR A 43 0.76 -8.78 -13.46
N THR A 44 -0.31 -8.10 -13.89
CA THR A 44 -0.22 -6.78 -14.55
C THR A 44 -0.77 -5.70 -13.62
N ASP A 45 -0.18 -4.51 -13.70
CA ASP A 45 -0.61 -3.33 -12.96
C ASP A 45 -0.85 -2.17 -13.93
N TYR A 46 -1.98 -1.49 -13.78
CA TYR A 46 -2.22 -0.19 -14.38
C TYR A 46 -2.24 0.90 -13.31
N HIS A 47 -1.65 2.03 -13.64
CA HIS A 47 -1.53 3.20 -12.78
C HIS A 47 -2.09 4.42 -13.50
N PHE A 48 -3.01 5.13 -12.86
CA PHE A 48 -3.55 6.38 -13.35
C PHE A 48 -3.38 7.45 -12.27
N PHE A 49 -2.34 8.27 -12.42
CA PHE A 49 -1.88 9.24 -11.42
C PHE A 49 -1.95 10.65 -11.96
N ARG A 50 -2.11 11.61 -11.05
CA ARG A 50 -1.99 13.04 -11.39
C ARG A 50 -0.62 13.32 -11.97
N GLN A 51 -0.57 14.21 -12.96
CA GLN A 51 0.68 14.58 -13.63
C GLN A 51 1.72 15.05 -12.61
N GLY A 52 2.94 14.54 -12.75
CA GLY A 52 4.07 14.88 -11.87
C GLY A 52 4.17 14.04 -10.60
N ILE A 53 3.18 13.19 -10.29
CA ILE A 53 3.25 12.23 -9.18
C ILE A 53 3.59 10.85 -9.74
N LYS A 54 4.75 10.33 -9.37
CA LYS A 54 5.12 8.95 -9.71
C LYS A 54 4.31 7.97 -8.86
N PRO A 55 3.91 6.79 -9.41
CA PRO A 55 3.22 5.75 -8.64
C PRO A 55 4.20 4.93 -7.77
N THR A 56 5.05 5.64 -7.03
CA THR A 56 6.13 5.10 -6.20
C THR A 56 6.02 5.71 -4.80
N TRP A 57 6.48 5.00 -3.78
CA TRP A 57 6.36 5.48 -2.40
C TRP A 57 7.42 6.55 -2.07
N GLU A 58 8.47 6.62 -2.89
CA GLU A 58 9.55 7.61 -2.85
C GLU A 58 9.10 9.00 -3.30
N ASP A 59 8.04 9.07 -4.10
CA ASP A 59 7.46 10.35 -4.52
C ASP A 59 7.04 11.16 -3.30
N ALA A 60 7.42 12.43 -3.26
CA ALA A 60 7.15 13.31 -2.12
C ALA A 60 5.64 13.41 -1.80
N SER A 61 4.77 13.27 -2.81
CA SER A 61 3.32 13.26 -2.64
C SER A 61 2.81 11.98 -1.99
N ASN A 62 3.51 10.85 -2.15
CA ASN A 62 3.09 9.56 -1.60
C ASN A 62 3.80 9.20 -0.28
N ALA A 63 4.98 9.75 -0.01
CA ALA A 63 5.84 9.33 1.09
C ALA A 63 5.19 9.42 2.50
N LYS A 64 4.26 10.35 2.71
CA LYS A 64 3.52 10.53 3.98
C LYS A 64 2.10 9.98 3.95
N GLY A 65 1.69 9.45 2.81
CA GLY A 65 0.34 9.03 2.53
C GLY A 65 0.09 7.56 2.78
N GLY A 66 -0.88 7.04 2.04
CA GLY A 66 -1.22 5.64 2.05
C GLY A 66 -2.17 5.31 0.91
N LYS A 67 -2.74 4.12 1.00
CA LYS A 67 -3.73 3.67 0.04
C LYS A 67 -4.89 2.96 0.70
N TRP A 68 -6.08 3.22 0.17
CA TRP A 68 -7.24 2.36 0.35
C TRP A 68 -7.14 1.18 -0.61
N ILE A 69 -7.45 -0.01 -0.09
CA ILE A 69 -7.34 -1.29 -0.79
C ILE A 69 -8.71 -1.93 -0.82
N LEU A 70 -9.21 -2.20 -2.03
CA LEU A 70 -10.38 -3.03 -2.28
C LEU A 70 -9.93 -4.32 -2.96
N ARG A 71 -10.27 -5.45 -2.36
CA ARG A 71 -10.10 -6.78 -2.97
C ARG A 71 -11.35 -7.12 -3.74
N LEU A 72 -11.19 -7.31 -5.04
CA LEU A 72 -12.26 -7.55 -6.00
C LEU A 72 -12.24 -9.02 -6.40
N ARG A 73 -13.42 -9.66 -6.38
CA ARG A 73 -13.59 -10.95 -7.06
C ARG A 73 -13.34 -10.78 -8.56
N LYS A 74 -12.84 -11.83 -9.20
CA LYS A 74 -12.62 -11.86 -10.64
C LYS A 74 -13.88 -11.45 -11.42
N GLY A 75 -13.66 -10.72 -12.51
CA GLY A 75 -14.71 -10.17 -13.36
C GLY A 75 -15.18 -8.76 -12.97
N LEU A 76 -14.86 -8.26 -11.77
CA LEU A 76 -15.28 -6.94 -11.32
C LEU A 76 -14.26 -5.82 -11.60
N ALA A 77 -13.01 -6.16 -11.93
CA ALA A 77 -11.92 -5.19 -12.02
C ALA A 77 -12.17 -4.10 -13.05
N SER A 78 -12.64 -4.47 -14.25
CA SER A 78 -12.87 -3.49 -15.34
C SER A 78 -13.87 -2.40 -14.96
N ARG A 79 -14.99 -2.77 -14.33
CA ARG A 79 -16.02 -1.81 -13.88
C ARG A 79 -15.46 -0.84 -12.85
N TYR A 80 -14.89 -1.36 -11.76
CA TYR A 80 -14.44 -0.51 -10.67
C TYR A 80 -13.21 0.32 -11.04
N TRP A 81 -12.36 -0.18 -11.93
CA TRP A 81 -11.28 0.60 -12.51
C TRP A 81 -11.80 1.79 -13.32
N GLU A 82 -12.77 1.57 -14.20
CA GLU A 82 -13.40 2.64 -14.99
C GLU A 82 -14.05 3.70 -14.08
N GLU A 83 -14.89 3.27 -13.14
CA GLU A 83 -15.56 4.18 -12.19
C GLU A 83 -14.55 4.99 -11.37
N ALA A 84 -13.44 4.38 -10.93
CA ALA A 84 -12.40 5.08 -10.18
C ALA A 84 -11.66 6.13 -11.03
N MET A 85 -11.32 5.81 -12.28
CA MET A 85 -10.70 6.77 -13.20
C MET A 85 -11.64 7.93 -13.53
N LEU A 86 -12.91 7.64 -13.84
CA LEU A 86 -13.93 8.64 -14.15
C LEU A 86 -14.19 9.56 -12.94
N ALA A 87 -14.26 9.00 -11.74
CA ALA A 87 -14.39 9.78 -10.52
C ALA A 87 -13.20 10.72 -10.28
N LEU A 88 -11.98 10.28 -10.63
CA LEU A 88 -10.78 11.10 -10.49
C LEU A 88 -10.74 12.27 -11.47
N ILE A 89 -10.99 12.02 -12.77
CA ILE A 89 -10.99 13.09 -13.78
C ILE A 89 -12.21 14.02 -13.64
N GLY A 90 -13.34 13.50 -13.14
CA GLY A 90 -14.57 14.24 -12.93
C GLY A 90 -14.65 14.97 -11.58
N GLY A 91 -13.62 14.88 -10.73
CA GLY A 91 -13.59 15.57 -9.43
C GLY A 91 -14.67 15.10 -8.45
N GLN A 92 -15.06 13.82 -8.49
CA GLN A 92 -16.27 13.33 -7.80
C GLN A 92 -16.04 12.92 -6.33
N TYR A 93 -14.81 13.02 -5.82
CA TYR A 93 -14.48 12.69 -4.42
C TYR A 93 -14.93 13.80 -3.46
N SER A 94 -16.25 13.87 -3.21
CA SER A 94 -16.86 14.90 -2.35
C SER A 94 -16.28 14.91 -0.93
N GLY A 95 -15.91 16.10 -0.43
CA GLY A 95 -15.34 16.27 0.91
C GLY A 95 -13.84 15.99 1.01
N VAL A 96 -13.21 15.59 -0.10
CA VAL A 96 -11.76 15.42 -0.22
C VAL A 96 -11.19 16.65 -0.96
N PRO A 97 -10.15 17.32 -0.43
CA PRO A 97 -9.53 18.46 -1.10
C PRO A 97 -8.98 18.10 -2.48
N GLU A 98 -8.99 19.07 -3.39
CA GLU A 98 -8.38 18.89 -4.70
C GLU A 98 -6.89 18.55 -4.57
N GLY A 99 -6.45 17.56 -5.34
CA GLY A 99 -5.06 17.11 -5.32
C GLY A 99 -4.69 16.22 -4.14
N GLU A 100 -5.60 15.91 -3.20
CA GLU A 100 -5.32 14.95 -2.11
C GLU A 100 -5.21 13.52 -2.62
N ILE A 101 -6.07 13.12 -3.57
CA ILE A 101 -5.94 11.83 -4.26
C ILE A 101 -4.80 11.94 -5.28
N CYS A 102 -3.76 11.14 -5.08
CA CYS A 102 -2.59 11.04 -5.95
C CYS A 102 -2.89 10.28 -7.24
N GLY A 103 -3.62 9.17 -7.11
CA GLY A 103 -3.90 8.29 -8.23
C GLY A 103 -4.61 7.01 -7.84
N VAL A 104 -4.92 6.22 -8.85
CA VAL A 104 -5.57 4.92 -8.72
C VAL A 104 -4.72 3.83 -9.37
N VAL A 105 -4.71 2.65 -8.78
CA VAL A 105 -3.96 1.47 -9.23
C VAL A 105 -4.93 0.30 -9.35
N ILE A 106 -4.90 -0.43 -10.45
CA ILE A 106 -5.54 -1.74 -10.54
C ILE A 106 -4.46 -2.81 -10.74
N SER A 107 -4.51 -3.83 -9.90
CA SER A 107 -3.53 -4.90 -9.83
C SER A 107 -4.20 -6.23 -10.12
N ILE A 108 -3.93 -6.81 -11.29
CA ILE A 108 -4.48 -8.10 -11.70
C ILE A 108 -3.66 -9.21 -11.08
N ARG A 109 -4.26 -10.06 -10.24
CA ARG A 109 -3.57 -11.17 -9.57
C ARG A 109 -4.32 -12.48 -9.82
N TYR A 110 -3.78 -13.60 -9.34
CA TYR A 110 -4.31 -14.91 -9.70
C TYR A 110 -5.71 -15.16 -9.09
N ASN A 111 -5.85 -14.96 -7.77
CA ASN A 111 -7.09 -15.29 -7.05
C ASN A 111 -8.13 -14.16 -7.05
N GLU A 112 -7.67 -12.91 -7.00
CA GLU A 112 -8.49 -11.71 -6.86
C GLU A 112 -7.77 -10.55 -7.54
N ASP A 113 -8.50 -9.49 -7.84
CA ASP A 113 -7.92 -8.25 -8.35
C ASP A 113 -7.93 -7.20 -7.24
N ILE A 114 -6.98 -6.27 -7.26
CA ILE A 114 -6.82 -5.31 -6.19
C ILE A 114 -6.90 -3.91 -6.75
N LEU A 115 -7.92 -3.15 -6.35
CA LEU A 115 -8.02 -1.72 -6.64
C LEU A 115 -7.44 -0.92 -5.46
N GLY A 116 -6.49 -0.04 -5.76
CA GLY A 116 -5.83 0.84 -4.82
C GLY A 116 -6.13 2.31 -5.12
N ILE A 117 -6.54 3.08 -4.11
CA ILE A 117 -6.69 4.55 -4.20
C ILE A 117 -5.61 5.17 -3.32
N TRP A 118 -4.67 5.90 -3.93
CA TRP A 118 -3.51 6.49 -3.25
C TRP A 118 -3.78 7.96 -2.92
N ASN A 119 -3.33 8.39 -1.74
CA ASN A 119 -3.55 9.76 -1.27
C ASN A 119 -2.36 10.28 -0.46
N LYS A 120 -2.29 11.61 -0.26
CA LYS A 120 -1.10 12.31 0.25
C LYS A 120 -0.92 12.25 1.77
N THR A 121 -2.00 12.29 2.55
CA THR A 121 -1.94 12.32 4.02
C THR A 121 -2.62 11.11 4.65
N ASN A 122 -2.15 10.66 5.81
CA ASN A 122 -2.72 9.47 6.47
C ASN A 122 -3.42 9.77 7.80
N ASP A 123 -3.81 11.03 8.02
CA ASP A 123 -4.57 11.41 9.21
C ASP A 123 -5.98 10.80 9.19
N LEU A 124 -6.55 10.60 10.38
CA LEU A 124 -7.79 9.84 10.53
C LEU A 124 -8.99 10.51 9.87
N ASP A 125 -9.09 11.84 9.94
CA ASP A 125 -10.18 12.59 9.34
C ASP A 125 -10.12 12.49 7.81
N MET A 126 -8.96 12.79 7.22
CA MET A 126 -8.79 12.71 5.77
C MET A 126 -9.03 11.30 5.23
N THR A 127 -8.42 10.28 5.85
CA THR A 127 -8.59 8.90 5.42
C THR A 127 -10.05 8.45 5.53
N THR A 128 -10.81 8.92 6.54
CA THR A 128 -12.24 8.65 6.70
C THR A 128 -13.06 9.32 5.59
N ARG A 129 -12.78 10.59 5.27
CA ARG A 129 -13.45 11.30 4.16
C ARG A 129 -13.19 10.62 2.82
N ILE A 130 -11.95 10.20 2.57
CA ILE A 130 -11.59 9.46 1.35
C ILE A 130 -12.33 8.14 1.29
N ARG A 131 -12.41 7.38 2.39
CA ARG A 131 -13.19 6.14 2.46
C ARG A 131 -14.63 6.39 2.03
N ASP A 132 -15.28 7.37 2.63
CA ASP A 132 -16.71 7.64 2.41
C ASP A 132 -16.96 8.11 0.97
N ALA A 133 -16.08 8.95 0.44
CA ALA A 133 -16.10 9.38 -0.96
C ALA A 133 -15.93 8.18 -1.91
N VAL A 134 -14.93 7.31 -1.69
CA VAL A 134 -14.68 6.11 -2.50
C VAL A 134 -15.87 5.15 -2.47
N ARG A 135 -16.46 4.89 -1.29
CA ARG A 135 -17.66 4.04 -1.17
C ARG A 135 -18.82 4.59 -2.00
N LYS A 136 -19.02 5.91 -1.99
CA LYS A 136 -20.07 6.59 -2.72
C LYS A 136 -19.86 6.53 -4.24
N VAL A 137 -18.68 6.92 -4.73
CA VAL A 137 -18.42 6.97 -6.18
C VAL A 137 -18.41 5.58 -6.83
N LEU A 138 -17.88 4.58 -6.13
CA LEU A 138 -17.88 3.19 -6.62
C LEU A 138 -19.19 2.45 -6.33
N GLN A 139 -20.15 3.10 -5.65
CA GLN A 139 -21.43 2.51 -5.25
C GLN A 139 -21.24 1.17 -4.54
N LEU A 140 -20.30 1.13 -3.59
CA LEU A 140 -19.96 -0.12 -2.91
C LEU A 140 -21.12 -0.59 -2.05
N PRO A 141 -21.43 -1.90 -2.06
CA PRO A 141 -22.46 -2.43 -1.19
C PRO A 141 -22.03 -2.29 0.29
N PRO A 142 -22.97 -2.22 1.25
CA PRO A 142 -22.65 -1.98 2.66
C PRO A 142 -21.63 -2.96 3.26
N GLN A 143 -21.67 -4.22 2.82
CA GLN A 143 -20.76 -5.30 3.25
C GLN A 143 -19.36 -5.25 2.62
N ALA A 144 -19.14 -4.40 1.61
CA ALA A 144 -17.83 -4.30 0.98
C ALA A 144 -16.79 -3.83 2.00
N THR A 145 -15.71 -4.58 2.13
CA THR A 145 -14.59 -4.24 3.00
C THR A 145 -13.60 -3.35 2.26
N MET A 146 -13.05 -2.39 2.99
CA MET A 146 -11.95 -1.54 2.54
C MET A 146 -10.90 -1.53 3.63
N GLU A 147 -9.65 -1.74 3.24
CA GLU A 147 -8.51 -1.74 4.15
C GLU A 147 -7.64 -0.53 3.83
N TYR A 148 -7.11 0.14 4.85
CA TYR A 148 -6.17 1.24 4.65
C TYR A 148 -4.76 0.77 5.02
N LYS A 149 -3.78 1.18 4.22
CA LYS A 149 -2.37 0.92 4.51
C LYS A 149 -1.50 2.15 4.25
N PRO A 150 -0.88 2.73 5.28
CA PRO A 150 0.17 3.75 5.10
C PRO A 150 1.36 3.20 4.32
N HIS A 151 1.95 4.02 3.44
CA HIS A 151 3.08 3.59 2.62
C HIS A 151 4.31 3.23 3.46
N GLN A 152 4.58 3.98 4.53
CA GLN A 152 5.70 3.70 5.44
C GLN A 152 5.56 2.32 6.13
N THR A 153 4.34 1.93 6.50
CA THR A 153 4.07 0.59 7.05
C THR A 153 4.28 -0.50 6.02
N ALA A 154 3.85 -0.27 4.77
CA ALA A 154 4.06 -1.20 3.65
C ALA A 154 5.55 -1.43 3.34
N LEU A 155 6.38 -0.41 3.53
CA LEU A 155 7.84 -0.52 3.37
C LEU A 155 8.48 -1.30 4.50
N ALA A 156 8.10 -0.99 5.75
CA ALA A 156 8.63 -1.65 6.92
C ALA A 156 8.35 -3.16 6.92
N ASP A 157 7.15 -3.58 6.49
CA ASP A 157 6.75 -4.99 6.43
C ASP A 157 6.97 -5.65 5.05
N LYS A 158 7.55 -4.93 4.09
CA LYS A 158 7.81 -5.36 2.71
C LYS A 158 6.57 -5.95 2.02
N SER A 159 5.38 -5.43 2.31
CA SER A 159 4.15 -5.90 1.72
C SER A 159 3.25 -4.78 1.23
N SER A 160 2.88 -4.84 -0.05
CA SER A 160 2.01 -3.81 -0.64
C SER A 160 0.55 -3.94 -0.20
N PHE A 161 0.04 -5.17 0.00
CA PHE A 161 -1.38 -5.40 0.23
C PHE A 161 -1.67 -6.21 1.48
N ARG A 162 -0.68 -6.91 2.06
CA ARG A 162 -0.88 -7.72 3.26
C ARG A 162 -0.87 -6.83 4.50
N ASN A 163 -1.39 -7.32 5.62
CA ASN A 163 -1.42 -6.62 6.92
C ASN A 163 -2.08 -5.22 6.87
N ALA A 164 -2.92 -4.96 5.86
CA ALA A 164 -3.69 -3.73 5.81
C ALA A 164 -4.81 -3.78 6.85
N THR A 165 -5.11 -2.65 7.48
CA THR A 165 -6.01 -2.61 8.63
C THR A 165 -7.38 -2.13 8.20
N SER A 166 -8.43 -2.81 8.64
CA SER A 166 -9.79 -2.29 8.50
C SER A 166 -9.97 -1.06 9.39
N MET A 167 -10.75 -0.07 8.95
CA MET A 167 -10.87 1.16 9.73
C MET A 167 -11.53 0.95 11.10
N HIS A 168 -12.37 -0.09 11.24
CA HIS A 168 -12.92 -0.47 12.54
C HIS A 168 -11.82 -0.92 13.50
N ALA A 169 -10.85 -1.72 13.04
CA ALA A 169 -9.69 -2.11 13.82
C ALA A 169 -8.71 -0.94 14.06
N TRP A 170 -8.59 -0.01 13.11
CA TRP A 170 -7.76 1.19 13.26
C TRP A 170 -8.26 2.13 14.37
N LYS A 171 -9.58 2.27 14.50
CA LYS A 171 -10.20 3.05 15.59
C LYS A 171 -9.94 2.41 16.96
N SER A 172 -9.87 1.09 17.05
CA SER A 172 -9.61 0.39 18.31
C SER A 172 -8.12 0.28 18.66
N SER A 173 -7.21 0.35 17.68
CA SER A 173 -5.78 0.12 17.91
C SER A 173 -5.04 1.33 18.49
N GLY A 174 -5.65 2.52 18.52
CA GLY A 174 -4.91 3.76 18.77
C GLY A 174 -3.88 4.01 17.67
N LYS A 175 -3.38 5.24 17.55
CA LYS A 175 -2.30 5.56 16.60
C LYS A 175 -1.09 4.65 16.89
N PRO A 176 -0.39 4.10 15.89
CA PRO A 176 0.87 3.41 16.16
C PRO A 176 1.81 4.39 16.87
N ASN A 177 2.26 4.02 18.06
CA ASN A 177 3.23 4.79 18.83
C ASN A 177 4.48 5.00 17.97
N ASN A 178 4.93 6.25 17.88
CA ASN A 178 6.14 6.67 17.17
C ASN A 178 7.44 6.08 17.76
N ALA A 179 7.35 5.15 18.71
CA ALA A 179 8.45 4.55 19.46
C ALA A 179 9.30 3.54 18.66
N MET A 180 8.80 3.02 17.53
CA MET A 180 9.61 2.14 16.66
C MET A 180 10.59 2.90 15.77
N LEU A 181 10.35 4.19 15.50
CA LEU A 181 11.23 5.01 14.65
C LEU A 181 12.48 5.54 15.39
N GLU A 182 12.40 5.77 16.71
CA GLU A 182 13.57 6.20 17.50
C GLU A 182 14.56 5.06 17.79
N ARG A 183 14.09 3.80 17.81
CA ARG A 183 14.95 2.66 18.15
C ARG A 183 15.89 2.24 17.01
N ALA A 184 15.60 2.67 15.78
CA ALA A 184 16.41 2.37 14.60
C ALA A 184 17.59 3.35 14.38
N GLN A 185 17.62 4.49 15.10
CA GLN A 185 18.65 5.53 14.93
C GLN A 185 19.75 5.50 16.00
N SER A 186 19.67 4.63 17.03
CA SER A 186 20.60 4.65 18.16
C SER A 186 21.67 3.54 18.20
N HIS A 187 21.77 2.68 17.19
CA HIS A 187 22.79 1.61 17.18
C HIS A 187 23.86 1.83 16.10
N GLY A 188 24.64 2.90 16.29
CA GLY A 188 25.98 3.06 15.74
C GLY A 188 26.94 3.32 16.88
N GLY A 189 27.52 2.27 17.46
CA GLY A 189 28.39 2.38 18.64
C GLY A 189 29.22 1.13 18.90
N GLU A 190 30.39 1.10 18.28
CA GLU A 190 31.68 0.60 18.80
C GLU A 190 31.76 -0.78 19.50
N VAL A 191 32.40 -1.72 18.81
CA VAL A 191 32.91 -2.97 19.39
C VAL A 191 34.19 -2.68 20.17
N ARG A 192 34.19 -2.92 21.49
CA ARG A 192 35.43 -3.03 22.27
C ARG A 192 35.44 -4.30 23.13
N ARG A 193 36.57 -5.01 23.03
CA ARG A 193 37.00 -6.18 23.80
C ARG A 193 37.08 -5.88 25.30
N GLY A 194 36.75 -6.87 26.12
CA GLY A 194 37.11 -6.92 27.54
C GLY A 194 36.79 -8.28 28.15
N SER A 195 37.80 -8.91 28.76
CA SER A 195 37.83 -10.30 29.20
C SER A 195 37.32 -10.51 30.64
N THR A 196 36.95 -11.77 30.92
CA THR A 196 37.31 -12.60 32.11
C THR A 196 36.41 -12.75 33.38
N TRP A 197 36.25 -14.05 33.71
CA TRP A 197 36.16 -14.77 35.01
C TRP A 197 34.86 -14.88 35.83
N GLY A 198 34.58 -16.12 36.29
CA GLY A 198 33.67 -16.51 37.39
C GLY A 198 32.77 -17.73 37.09
N GLU A 199 33.30 -18.97 37.14
CA GLU A 199 32.94 -20.04 38.11
C GLU A 199 31.46 -20.48 38.14
N ARG A 200 31.12 -21.64 37.52
CA ARG A 200 30.94 -22.99 38.13
C ARG A 200 29.87 -23.05 39.24
N ASP A 201 28.77 -23.79 39.01
CA ASP A 201 28.67 -25.17 39.52
C ASP A 201 27.43 -25.99 39.08
N HIS A 202 27.74 -27.26 38.84
CA HIS A 202 27.01 -28.54 38.96
C HIS A 202 25.48 -28.70 38.86
N GLY A 203 25.06 -29.65 38.00
CA GLY A 203 23.85 -30.46 38.21
C GLY A 203 23.18 -31.05 36.95
N LYS A 204 23.61 -32.23 36.49
CA LYS A 204 22.86 -33.15 35.59
C LYS A 204 22.18 -34.25 36.46
N PRO A 205 21.38 -35.20 35.91
CA PRO A 205 20.28 -35.12 34.93
C PRO A 205 19.06 -35.98 35.38
N LYS A 206 17.96 -36.04 34.59
CA LYS A 206 17.03 -37.20 34.37
C LYS A 206 15.85 -36.74 33.50
N SER A 207 15.74 -37.17 32.24
CA SER A 207 15.02 -38.35 31.73
C SER A 207 13.54 -38.45 32.12
N SER A 208 12.64 -38.21 31.16
CA SER A 208 11.52 -39.11 30.84
C SER A 208 10.85 -38.67 29.54
N ARG A 209 10.47 -39.67 28.75
CA ARG A 209 9.65 -39.60 27.53
C ARG A 209 8.18 -39.35 27.85
N ASP A 210 7.42 -39.27 26.76
CA ASP A 210 5.97 -39.24 26.56
C ASP A 210 5.32 -37.86 26.62
N SER A 211 4.36 -37.50 25.76
CA SER A 211 3.82 -38.06 24.52
C SER A 211 2.84 -36.99 23.99
N ASP A 212 2.57 -37.02 22.69
CA ASP A 212 1.33 -36.59 22.04
C ASP A 212 0.54 -35.37 22.57
N ARG A 213 0.50 -34.30 21.75
CA ARG A 213 -0.80 -33.80 21.26
C ARG A 213 -0.66 -32.83 20.10
N ALA A 214 -1.11 -33.30 18.94
CA ALA A 214 -1.53 -32.49 17.81
C ALA A 214 -2.88 -31.80 18.12
N TRP A 215 -2.97 -30.53 17.77
CA TRP A 215 -4.21 -29.75 17.58
C TRP A 215 -3.95 -28.96 16.29
N ARG A 216 -4.61 -29.26 15.17
CA ARG A 216 -5.92 -28.74 14.75
C ARG A 216 -6.06 -27.24 14.95
#